data_AF-A0A962TN12-F1
#
_entry.id   AF-A0A962TN12-F1
#
_cell.length_a   1.000
_cell.length_b   1.000
_cell.length_c   1.000
_cell.angle_alpha   90.00
_cell.angle_beta   90.00
_cell.angle_gamma   90.00
#
_symmetry.space_group_name_H-M   'P 1'
#
loop_
_entity.id
_entity.type
_entity.pdbx_description
1 polymer ?
#
loop_
_entity_poly.entity_id
_entity_poly.type
_entity_poly.pdbx_seq_one_letter_code
_entity_poly.pdbx_strand_id
1 'polypeptide(L)'
;MNEFRRLAAKMDQHMQQLAAQGVNDAPAILHRMMGYAPELHRIWVGTTDDQLLALSREFPGFYRYARIMEEAFEAERRKAARPYDGLAPLSEPYKQQGADLLTTAATLERGYQALLGRGHRQGVQPQVQEMEKLHQQWLSDLERFKHALQAQSAEPRALAYVNEAFGQIAERIKQLASR
;
A
#
# COMPACT_ATOMS: atom_id res chain seq x y z
N MET A 1 17.34 13.59 0.45
CA MET A 1 17.16 13.21 -0.97
C MET A 1 17.22 11.70 -1.19
N ASN A 2 18.22 10.97 -0.67
CA ASN A 2 18.36 9.51 -0.89
C ASN A 2 17.16 8.67 -0.44
N GLU A 3 16.49 9.03 0.67
CA GLU A 3 15.31 8.31 1.14
C GLU A 3 14.12 8.46 0.17
N PHE A 4 13.73 9.68 -0.19
CA PHE A 4 12.62 9.92 -1.14
C PHE A 4 12.89 9.32 -2.51
N ARG A 5 14.15 9.38 -2.97
CA ARG A 5 14.59 8.69 -4.19
C ARG A 5 14.37 7.17 -4.09
N ARG A 6 14.72 6.56 -2.95
CA ARG A 6 14.48 5.13 -2.70
C ARG A 6 12.99 4.79 -2.70
N LEU A 7 12.15 5.63 -2.08
CA LEU A 7 10.71 5.44 -2.06
C LEU A 7 10.07 5.59 -3.44
N ALA A 8 10.46 6.59 -4.22
CA ALA A 8 9.99 6.78 -5.59
C ALA A 8 10.41 5.60 -6.49
N ALA A 9 11.69 5.19 -6.44
CA ALA A 9 12.18 4.01 -7.16
C ALA A 9 11.41 2.73 -6.77
N LYS A 10 11.08 2.59 -5.49
CA LYS A 10 10.31 1.46 -4.95
C LYS A 10 8.93 1.39 -5.61
N MET A 11 8.20 2.50 -5.70
CA MET A 11 6.88 2.57 -6.35
C MET A 11 6.98 2.38 -7.87
N ASP A 12 7.97 2.99 -8.49
CA ASP A 12 8.24 2.91 -9.93
C ASP A 12 8.43 1.47 -10.38
N GLN A 13 9.29 0.73 -9.68
CA GLN A 13 9.52 -0.69 -9.94
C GLN A 13 8.21 -1.50 -9.88
N HIS A 14 7.34 -1.21 -8.91
CA HIS A 14 6.09 -1.95 -8.78
C HIS A 14 5.11 -1.58 -9.90
N MET A 15 5.06 -0.32 -10.30
CA MET A 15 4.27 0.14 -11.46
C MET A 15 4.72 -0.54 -12.76
N GLN A 16 6.03 -0.73 -12.96
CA GLN A 16 6.55 -1.49 -14.10
C GLN A 16 6.14 -2.96 -14.05
N GLN A 17 6.15 -3.58 -12.87
CA GLN A 17 5.68 -4.96 -12.68
C GLN A 17 4.19 -5.11 -12.99
N LEU A 18 3.36 -4.17 -12.55
CA LEU A 18 1.93 -4.15 -12.85
C LEU A 18 1.70 -4.02 -14.37
N ALA A 19 2.43 -3.12 -15.03
CA ALA A 19 2.34 -2.97 -16.48
C ALA A 19 2.73 -4.27 -17.22
N ALA A 20 3.79 -4.97 -16.77
CA ALA A 20 4.19 -6.26 -17.32
C ALA A 20 3.16 -7.38 -17.08
N GLN A 21 2.30 -7.24 -16.06
CA GLN A 21 1.16 -8.12 -15.79
C GLN A 21 -0.11 -7.70 -16.55
N GLY A 22 -0.03 -6.66 -17.40
CA GLY A 22 -1.16 -6.11 -18.14
C GLY A 22 -2.08 -5.18 -17.33
N VAL A 23 -1.75 -4.90 -16.07
CA VAL A 23 -2.52 -4.00 -15.20
C VAL A 23 -2.19 -2.56 -15.54
N ASN A 24 -3.12 -1.88 -16.22
CA ASN A 24 -2.88 -0.53 -16.75
C ASN A 24 -4.02 0.47 -16.50
N ASP A 25 -5.21 0.02 -16.09
CA ASP A 25 -6.30 0.94 -15.77
C ASP A 25 -6.11 1.56 -14.38
N ALA A 26 -6.53 2.83 -14.23
CA ALA A 26 -6.34 3.58 -12.99
C ALA A 26 -7.01 2.93 -11.76
N PRO A 27 -8.25 2.42 -11.83
CA PRO A 27 -8.86 1.71 -10.71
C PRO A 27 -8.08 0.48 -10.24
N ALA A 28 -7.61 -0.37 -11.15
CA ALA A 28 -6.80 -1.52 -10.80
C ALA A 28 -5.44 -1.11 -10.21
N ILE A 29 -4.81 -0.06 -10.76
CA ILE A 29 -3.56 0.49 -10.21
C ILE A 29 -3.77 1.00 -8.79
N LEU A 30 -4.83 1.79 -8.52
CA LEU A 30 -5.15 2.29 -7.17
C LEU A 30 -5.26 1.14 -6.16
N HIS A 31 -6.01 0.10 -6.54
CA HIS A 31 -6.20 -1.07 -5.68
C HIS A 31 -4.88 -1.84 -5.44
N ARG A 32 -4.04 -2.00 -6.46
CA ARG A 32 -2.76 -2.72 -6.36
C ARG A 32 -1.66 -1.92 -5.67
N MET A 33 -1.69 -0.60 -5.78
CA MET A 33 -0.69 0.30 -5.21
C MET A 33 -1.07 0.83 -3.83
N MET A 34 -2.24 0.49 -3.29
CA MET A 34 -2.76 1.03 -2.02
C MET A 34 -1.78 0.90 -0.84
N GLY A 35 -1.01 -0.18 -0.77
CA GLY A 35 0.03 -0.36 0.26
C GLY A 35 1.17 0.67 0.23
N TYR A 36 1.33 1.38 -0.88
CA TYR A 36 2.33 2.44 -1.07
C TYR A 36 1.80 3.84 -0.73
N ALA A 37 0.51 4.00 -0.45
CA ALA A 37 -0.09 5.31 -0.15
C ALA A 37 0.59 6.04 1.04
N PRO A 38 0.97 5.36 2.15
CA PRO A 38 1.71 6.03 3.23
C PRO A 38 3.08 6.56 2.79
N GLU A 39 3.82 5.78 2.01
CA GLU A 39 5.12 6.20 1.48
C GLU A 39 4.98 7.33 0.46
N LEU A 40 3.91 7.35 -0.34
CA LEU A 40 3.60 8.44 -1.26
C LEU A 40 3.29 9.72 -0.48
N HIS A 41 2.47 9.62 0.57
CA HIS A 41 2.19 10.75 1.44
C HIS A 41 3.46 11.33 2.06
N ARG A 42 4.40 10.48 2.52
CA ARG A 42 5.70 10.90 3.04
C ARG A 42 6.54 11.66 2.00
N ILE A 43 6.47 11.30 0.72
CA ILE A 43 7.12 12.07 -0.34
C ILE A 43 6.43 13.43 -0.47
N TRP A 44 5.10 13.48 -0.64
CA TRP A 44 4.37 14.72 -0.84
C TRP A 44 4.57 15.76 0.26
N VAL A 45 4.59 15.35 1.54
CA VAL A 45 4.81 16.28 2.66
C VAL A 45 6.28 16.57 2.93
N GLY A 46 7.18 15.72 2.44
CA GLY A 46 8.61 15.74 2.76
C GLY A 46 9.51 16.36 1.69
N THR A 47 8.99 16.62 0.49
CA THR A 47 9.75 17.19 -0.63
C THR A 47 9.30 18.60 -1.00
N THR A 48 10.21 19.39 -1.54
CA THR A 48 9.85 20.63 -2.26
C THR A 48 9.33 20.32 -3.67
N ASP A 49 8.68 21.29 -4.32
CA ASP A 49 8.20 21.15 -5.70
C ASP A 49 9.33 20.77 -6.67
N ASP A 50 10.50 21.41 -6.55
CA ASP A 50 11.68 21.09 -7.38
C ASP A 50 12.16 19.64 -7.18
N GLN A 51 12.14 19.17 -5.92
CA GLN A 51 12.51 17.80 -5.60
C GLN A 51 11.48 16.80 -6.12
N LEU A 52 10.20 17.09 -5.98
CA LEU A 52 9.11 16.26 -6.49
C LEU A 52 9.16 16.20 -8.02
N LEU A 53 9.46 17.32 -8.69
CA LEU A 53 9.66 17.39 -10.13
C LEU A 53 10.87 16.56 -10.58
N ALA A 54 11.99 16.65 -9.86
CA ALA A 54 13.16 15.82 -10.14
C ALA A 54 12.86 14.32 -10.02
N LEU A 55 12.18 13.91 -8.93
CA LEU A 55 11.76 12.52 -8.72
C LEU A 55 10.78 12.05 -9.81
N SER A 56 9.85 12.91 -10.22
CA SER A 56 8.87 12.60 -11.26
C SER A 56 9.51 12.38 -12.63
N ARG A 57 10.59 13.11 -12.93
CA ARG A 57 11.38 12.93 -14.16
C ARG A 57 12.25 11.66 -14.10
N GLU A 58 12.82 11.38 -12.93
CA GLU A 58 13.68 10.21 -12.73
C GLU A 58 12.89 8.89 -12.72
N PHE A 59 11.67 8.90 -12.18
CA PHE A 59 10.83 7.72 -11.97
C PHE A 59 9.43 7.88 -12.59
N PRO A 60 9.27 7.62 -13.90
CA PRO A 60 8.01 7.87 -14.61
C PRO A 60 6.81 7.04 -14.12
N GLY A 61 7.04 5.81 -13.64
CA GLY A 61 6.02 4.96 -13.03
C GLY A 61 5.56 5.50 -11.67
N PHE A 62 6.49 6.03 -10.86
CA PHE A 62 6.12 6.77 -9.65
C PHE A 62 5.27 8.01 -9.99
N TYR A 63 5.69 8.81 -10.97
CA TYR A 63 4.92 9.98 -11.40
C TYR A 63 3.51 9.60 -11.85
N ARG A 64 3.38 8.52 -12.63
CA ARG A 64 2.08 8.00 -13.05
C ARG A 64 1.20 7.63 -11.86
N TYR A 65 1.74 6.94 -10.86
CA TYR A 65 0.99 6.59 -9.65
C TYR A 65 0.57 7.84 -8.86
N ALA A 66 1.48 8.81 -8.68
CA ALA A 66 1.19 10.06 -7.99
C ALA A 66 0.04 10.83 -8.66
N ARG A 67 0.05 10.91 -10.00
CA ARG A 67 -1.05 11.51 -10.78
C ARG A 67 -2.38 10.79 -10.59
N ILE A 68 -2.38 9.45 -10.66
CA ILE A 68 -3.60 8.66 -10.46
C ILE A 68 -4.19 8.93 -9.07
N MET A 69 -3.34 9.03 -8.05
CA MET A 69 -3.77 9.35 -6.69
C MET A 69 -4.30 10.78 -6.56
N GLU A 70 -3.66 11.76 -7.22
CA GLU A 70 -4.13 13.14 -7.27
C GLU A 70 -5.51 13.24 -7.96
N GLU A 71 -5.66 12.64 -9.14
CA GLU A 71 -6.92 12.59 -9.88
C GLU A 71 -8.03 11.90 -9.07
N ALA A 72 -7.71 10.80 -8.38
CA ALA A 72 -8.64 10.12 -7.49
C ALA A 72 -9.05 11.00 -6.30
N PHE A 73 -8.11 11.71 -5.69
CA PHE A 73 -8.39 12.63 -4.58
C PHE A 73 -9.25 13.82 -5.04
N GLU A 74 -8.97 14.39 -6.20
CA GLU A 74 -9.79 15.45 -6.78
C GLU A 74 -11.21 14.97 -7.11
N ALA A 75 -11.34 13.78 -7.71
CA ALA A 75 -12.63 13.18 -7.99
C ALA A 75 -13.42 12.95 -6.70
N GLU A 76 -12.76 12.48 -5.64
CA GLU A 76 -13.37 12.29 -4.33
C GLU A 76 -13.81 13.61 -3.69
N ARG A 77 -12.99 14.67 -3.82
CA ARG A 77 -13.29 16.02 -3.32
C ARG A 77 -14.48 16.65 -4.01
N ARG A 78 -14.72 16.35 -5.28
CA ARG A 78 -15.84 16.89 -6.08
C ARG A 78 -17.19 16.22 -5.79
N LYS A 79 -17.21 15.10 -5.05
CA LYS A 79 -18.47 14.43 -4.69
C LYS A 79 -19.30 15.32 -3.77
N ALA A 80 -20.58 15.47 -4.11
CA ALA A 80 -21.53 16.23 -3.29
C ALA A 80 -21.82 15.54 -1.93
N ALA A 81 -21.75 14.20 -1.91
CA ALA A 81 -21.83 13.40 -0.71
C ALA A 81 -20.98 12.13 -0.89
N ARG A 82 -20.39 11.67 0.20
CA ARG A 82 -19.55 10.46 0.26
C ARG A 82 -20.17 9.46 1.22
N PRO A 83 -20.06 8.15 0.94
CA PRO A 83 -20.61 7.10 1.82
C PRO A 83 -20.11 7.12 3.27
N TYR A 84 -18.96 7.76 3.51
CA TYR A 84 -18.31 7.89 4.81
C TYR A 84 -18.40 9.31 5.39
N ASP A 85 -19.20 10.20 4.79
CA ASP A 85 -19.51 11.48 5.42
C ASP A 85 -20.22 11.25 6.76
N GLY A 86 -19.83 12.02 7.78
CA GLY A 86 -20.34 11.88 9.15
C GLY A 86 -19.63 10.85 10.02
N LEU A 87 -18.73 10.02 9.45
CA LEU A 87 -17.87 9.16 10.25
C LEU A 87 -16.84 9.99 11.02
N ALA A 88 -16.66 9.68 12.30
CA ALA A 88 -15.61 10.29 13.10
C ALA A 88 -14.22 9.92 12.51
N PRO A 89 -13.29 10.88 12.42
CA PRO A 89 -11.94 10.58 11.96
C PRO A 89 -11.28 9.60 12.94
N LEU A 90 -10.50 8.66 12.40
CA LEU A 90 -9.64 7.80 13.22
C LEU A 90 -8.67 8.65 14.03
N SER A 91 -8.39 8.25 15.27
CA SER A 91 -7.34 8.89 16.06
C SER A 91 -5.97 8.64 15.41
N GLU A 92 -5.02 9.54 15.69
CA GLU A 92 -3.70 9.49 15.07
C GLU A 92 -2.96 8.15 15.28
N PRO A 93 -3.00 7.52 16.47
CA PRO A 93 -2.41 6.20 16.66
C PRO A 93 -2.95 5.13 15.69
N TYR A 94 -4.25 5.14 15.38
CA TYR A 94 -4.84 4.17 14.46
C TYR A 94 -4.55 4.49 13.00
N LYS A 95 -4.44 5.78 12.64
CA LYS A 95 -3.95 6.14 11.30
C LYS A 95 -2.53 5.64 11.10
N GLN A 96 -1.66 5.81 12.09
CA GLN A 96 -0.29 5.32 12.03
C GLN A 96 -0.25 3.78 11.93
N GLN A 97 -1.01 3.07 12.77
CA GLN A 97 -1.10 1.61 12.69
C GLN A 97 -1.62 1.13 11.33
N GLY A 98 -2.64 1.78 10.77
CA GLY A 98 -3.14 1.47 9.43
C GLY A 98 -2.09 1.72 8.34
N ALA A 99 -1.34 2.82 8.44
CA ALA A 99 -0.24 3.13 7.54
C ALA A 99 0.89 2.09 7.62
N ASP A 100 1.24 1.64 8.82
CA ASP A 100 2.26 0.60 9.04
C ASP A 100 1.81 -0.75 8.46
N LEU A 101 0.54 -1.12 8.65
CA LEU A 101 -0.06 -2.32 8.05
C LEU A 101 -0.03 -2.27 6.52
N LEU A 102 -0.38 -1.14 5.91
CA LEU A 102 -0.31 -0.94 4.46
C LEU A 102 1.12 -1.06 3.93
N THR A 103 2.08 -0.41 4.61
CA THR A 103 3.50 -0.43 4.23
C THR A 103 4.09 -1.84 4.35
N THR A 104 3.72 -2.56 5.40
CA THR A 104 4.15 -3.95 5.62
C THR A 104 3.54 -4.89 4.57
N ALA A 105 2.27 -4.70 4.22
CA ALA A 105 1.61 -5.45 3.15
C ALA A 105 2.31 -5.26 1.79
N ALA A 106 2.63 -4.01 1.42
CA ALA A 106 3.38 -3.71 0.21
C ALA A 106 4.77 -4.38 0.19
N THR A 107 5.39 -4.49 1.37
CA THR A 107 6.68 -5.18 1.54
C THR A 107 6.54 -6.69 1.34
N LEU A 108 5.49 -7.30 1.90
CA LEU A 108 5.18 -8.72 1.71
C LEU A 108 4.88 -9.05 0.25
N GLU A 109 4.01 -8.29 -0.41
CA GLU A 109 3.65 -8.53 -1.82
C GLU A 109 4.89 -8.47 -2.72
N ARG A 110 5.72 -7.43 -2.56
CA ARG A 110 6.98 -7.31 -3.29
C ARG A 110 7.95 -8.45 -2.96
N GLY A 111 8.06 -8.80 -1.68
CA GLY A 111 8.94 -9.88 -1.21
C GLY A 111 8.60 -11.20 -1.88
N TYR A 112 7.33 -11.62 -1.81
CA TYR A 112 6.86 -12.83 -2.47
C TYR A 112 7.03 -12.77 -4.00
N GLN A 113 6.72 -11.65 -4.64
CA GLN A 113 6.95 -11.48 -6.09
C GLN A 113 8.44 -11.62 -6.47
N ALA A 114 9.35 -11.08 -5.66
CA ALA A 114 10.79 -11.20 -5.89
C ALA A 114 11.27 -12.65 -5.70
N LEU A 115 10.70 -13.39 -4.76
CA LEU A 115 10.97 -14.82 -4.57
C LEU A 115 10.53 -15.64 -5.79
N LEU A 116 9.31 -15.40 -6.30
CA LEU A 116 8.79 -16.05 -7.50
C LEU A 116 9.67 -15.79 -8.74
N GLY A 117 10.15 -14.55 -8.92
CA GLY A 117 11.00 -14.17 -10.05
C GLY A 117 12.41 -14.78 -10.03
N ARG A 118 12.90 -15.28 -8.88
CA ARG A 118 14.26 -15.84 -8.75
C ARG A 118 14.35 -17.32 -9.08
N GLY A 119 13.22 -18.05 -9.10
CA GLY A 119 13.19 -19.51 -9.21
C GLY A 119 13.91 -20.20 -8.03
N HIS A 120 13.79 -21.53 -7.94
CA HIS A 120 14.40 -22.39 -6.90
C HIS A 120 15.95 -22.36 -6.90
N ARG A 121 16.58 -21.21 -6.66
CA ARG A 121 18.03 -21.09 -6.47
C ARG A 121 18.36 -21.41 -5.02
N GLN A 122 19.29 -22.35 -4.82
CA GLN A 122 19.81 -22.71 -3.51
C GLN A 122 20.36 -21.45 -2.82
N GLY A 123 19.79 -21.09 -1.66
CA GLY A 123 20.07 -19.82 -0.94
C GLY A 123 18.81 -18.99 -0.60
N VAL A 124 17.64 -19.39 -1.08
CA VAL A 124 16.36 -18.69 -0.85
C VAL A 124 15.69 -19.04 0.50
N GLN A 125 16.09 -20.13 1.16
CA GLN A 125 15.44 -20.61 2.40
C GLN A 125 15.40 -19.58 3.55
N PRO A 126 16.49 -18.85 3.89
CA PRO A 126 16.43 -17.85 4.95
C PRO A 126 15.49 -16.68 4.62
N GLN A 127 15.47 -16.23 3.35
CA GLN A 127 14.59 -15.16 2.89
C GLN A 127 13.11 -15.59 2.91
N VAL A 128 12.82 -16.85 2.62
CA VAL A 128 11.46 -17.42 2.74
C VAL A 128 11.00 -17.43 4.19
N GLN A 129 11.84 -17.90 5.11
CA GLN A 129 11.51 -17.93 6.54
C GLN A 129 11.27 -16.52 7.11
N GLU A 130 12.07 -15.53 6.70
CA GLU A 130 11.85 -14.13 7.08
C GLU A 130 10.52 -13.60 6.56
N MET A 131 10.14 -13.93 5.31
CA MET A 131 8.85 -13.54 4.74
C MET A 131 7.67 -14.22 5.42
N GLU A 132 7.77 -15.51 5.73
CA GLU A 132 6.74 -16.22 6.50
C GLU A 132 6.55 -15.61 7.88
N LYS A 133 7.66 -15.32 8.59
CA LYS A 133 7.60 -14.66 9.90
C LYS A 133 6.95 -13.29 9.80
N LEU A 134 7.33 -12.48 8.79
CA LEU A 134 6.72 -11.16 8.57
C LEU A 134 5.23 -11.27 8.24
N HIS A 135 4.82 -12.28 7.46
CA HIS A 135 3.43 -12.50 7.10
C HIS A 135 2.59 -12.89 8.32
N GLN A 136 3.07 -13.82 9.16
CA GLN A 136 2.38 -14.19 10.41
C GLN A 136 2.27 -13.01 11.38
N GLN A 137 3.33 -12.20 11.48
CA GLN A 137 3.32 -10.98 12.26
C GLN A 137 2.27 -9.99 11.74
N TRP A 138 2.24 -9.76 10.42
CA TRP A 138 1.28 -8.86 9.78
C TRP A 138 -0.17 -9.30 9.99
N LEU A 139 -0.48 -10.60 9.87
CA LEU A 139 -1.82 -11.12 10.19
C LEU A 139 -2.20 -10.85 11.64
N SER A 140 -1.27 -11.07 12.58
CA SER A 140 -1.48 -10.82 14.00
C SER A 140 -1.65 -9.33 14.33
N ASP A 141 -0.94 -8.45 13.64
CA ASP A 141 -1.09 -7.00 13.75
C ASP A 141 -2.43 -6.53 13.18
N LEU A 142 -2.85 -7.09 12.04
CA LEU A 142 -4.12 -6.77 11.40
C LEU A 142 -5.32 -7.15 12.28
N GLU A 143 -5.31 -8.33 12.88
CA GLU A 143 -6.38 -8.75 13.78
C GLU A 143 -6.42 -7.89 15.05
N ARG A 144 -5.27 -7.56 15.64
CA ARG A 144 -5.20 -6.63 16.78
C ARG A 144 -5.74 -5.25 16.42
N PHE A 145 -5.42 -4.75 15.22
CA PHE A 145 -5.93 -3.46 14.74
C PHE A 145 -7.46 -3.47 14.59
N LYS A 146 -8.04 -4.52 13.97
CA LYS A 146 -9.50 -4.66 13.83
C LYS A 146 -10.19 -4.72 15.20
N HIS A 147 -9.66 -5.50 16.14
CA HIS A 147 -10.20 -5.58 17.50
C HIS A 147 -10.11 -4.25 18.24
N ALA A 148 -9.01 -3.51 18.08
CA ALA A 148 -8.86 -2.20 18.72
C ALA A 148 -9.86 -1.17 18.17
N LEU A 149 -10.11 -1.18 16.85
CA LEU A 149 -11.15 -0.34 16.24
C LEU A 149 -12.55 -0.71 16.75
N GLN A 150 -12.87 -2.00 16.85
CA GLN A 150 -14.14 -2.48 17.43
C GLN A 150 -14.33 -2.02 18.88
N ALA A 151 -13.29 -2.12 19.71
CA ALA A 151 -13.34 -1.76 21.12
C ALA A 151 -13.60 -0.27 21.36
N GLN A 152 -13.23 0.61 20.41
CA GLN A 152 -13.52 2.04 20.49
C GLN A 152 -14.91 2.43 19.98
N SER A 153 -15.82 1.45 19.79
CA SER A 153 -17.12 1.69 19.17
C SER A 153 -17.00 2.36 17.80
N ALA A 154 -15.95 2.05 17.03
CA ALA A 154 -15.88 2.50 15.65
C ALA A 154 -17.18 2.08 14.96
N GLU A 155 -17.85 3.02 14.28
CA GLU A 155 -19.13 2.73 13.64
C GLU A 155 -18.99 1.46 12.79
N PRO A 156 -19.98 0.54 12.81
CA PRO A 156 -19.93 -0.69 12.02
C PRO A 156 -19.58 -0.45 10.55
N ARG A 157 -19.95 0.71 10.02
CA ARG A 157 -19.60 1.18 8.67
C ARG A 157 -18.11 1.46 8.48
N ALA A 158 -17.43 2.08 9.46
CA ALA A 158 -15.99 2.30 9.40
C ALA A 158 -15.21 0.98 9.39
N LEU A 159 -15.65 0.01 10.20
CA LEU A 159 -15.07 -1.33 10.22
C LEU A 159 -15.26 -2.09 8.91
N ALA A 160 -16.41 -1.91 8.23
CA ALA A 160 -16.66 -2.53 6.93
C ALA A 160 -15.64 -2.07 5.89
N TYR A 161 -15.32 -0.77 5.82
CA TYR A 161 -14.30 -0.25 4.90
C TYR A 161 -12.90 -0.78 5.20
N VAL A 162 -12.52 -0.82 6.47
CA VAL A 162 -11.23 -1.38 6.90
C VAL A 162 -11.14 -2.86 6.52
N ASN A 163 -12.19 -3.63 6.77
CA ASN A 163 -12.24 -5.05 6.45
C ASN A 163 -12.19 -5.31 4.94
N GLU A 164 -12.88 -4.51 4.14
CA GLU A 164 -12.84 -4.62 2.68
C GLU A 164 -11.43 -4.32 2.15
N ALA A 165 -10.84 -3.19 2.55
CA ALA A 165 -9.52 -2.77 2.09
C ALA A 165 -8.44 -3.78 2.47
N PHE A 166 -8.34 -4.16 3.75
CA PHE A 166 -7.32 -5.11 4.20
C PHE A 166 -7.64 -6.55 3.79
N GLY A 167 -8.91 -6.92 3.61
CA GLY A 167 -9.30 -8.25 3.16
C GLY A 167 -8.81 -8.55 1.75
N GLN A 168 -8.95 -7.59 0.83
CA GLN A 168 -8.43 -7.71 -0.53
C GLN A 168 -6.90 -7.82 -0.55
N ILE A 169 -6.21 -7.04 0.29
CA ILE A 169 -4.75 -7.12 0.45
C ILE A 169 -4.32 -8.49 1.00
N ALA A 170 -4.98 -8.97 2.05
CA ALA A 170 -4.65 -10.25 2.69
C ALA A 170 -4.79 -11.41 1.71
N GLU A 171 -5.87 -11.43 0.91
CA GLU A 171 -6.09 -12.48 -0.09
C GLU A 171 -5.02 -12.48 -1.17
N ARG A 172 -4.55 -11.30 -1.63
CA ARG A 172 -3.44 -11.23 -2.60
C ARG A 172 -2.12 -11.73 -2.02
N ILE A 173 -1.78 -11.34 -0.78
CA ILE A 173 -0.57 -11.82 -0.11
C ILE A 173 -0.62 -13.35 0.04
N LYS A 174 -1.78 -13.89 0.44
CA LYS A 174 -2.01 -15.34 0.54
C LYS A 174 -1.79 -16.04 -0.80
N GLN A 175 -2.34 -15.53 -1.89
CA GLN A 175 -2.16 -16.09 -3.23
C GLN A 175 -0.70 -16.03 -3.72
N LEU A 176 0.06 -15.01 -3.32
CA LEU A 176 1.48 -14.91 -3.63
C LEU A 176 2.32 -15.88 -2.79
N ALA A 177 1.95 -16.09 -1.52
CA ALA A 177 2.62 -17.02 -0.63
C ALA A 177 2.38 -18.49 -0.98
N SER A 178 1.28 -18.80 -1.69
CA SER A 178 0.89 -20.16 -2.07
C SER A 178 1.39 -20.60 -3.46
N ARG A 179 2.17 -19.76 -4.15
CA ARG A 179 2.71 -20.03 -5.51
C ARG A 179 4.15 -20.48 -5.45
#